data_AF-A0A7S1I7W4-F1
#
_entry.id   AF-A0A7S1I7W4-F1
#
_cell.length_a   1.000
_cell.length_b   1.000
_cell.length_c   1.000
_cell.angle_alpha   90.00
_cell.angle_beta   90.00
_cell.angle_gamma   90.00
#
_symmetry.space_group_name_H-M   'P 1'
#
loop_
_entity.id
_entity.type
_entity.pdbx_description
1 polymer ?
#
loop_
_entity_poly.entity_id
_entity_poly.type
_entity_poly.pdbx_seq_one_letter_code
_entity_poly.pdbx_strand_id
1 'polypeptide(L)'
;RKQKFGIVLRFMKMPIEEMKQAILAMDQSKLDPESLEAVESILPTTEEVQKVQQEAAKPEGERIVLDDVETFVLEISTIKLLHKRIQCWMFCTRFGPGCNSVEQMITTLEIGIMTLKTCRKFFQVLGVILHVGNILNKGSTREAQGFRMVDLPNVVSLTST
;
A
#
# COMPACT_ATOMS: atom_id res chain seq x y z
N ARG A 1 21.30 13.90 -4.58
CA ARG A 1 20.73 12.62 -5.08
C ARG A 1 21.77 11.50 -5.14
N LYS A 2 23.01 11.75 -5.60
CA LYS A 2 24.11 10.76 -5.66
C LYS A 2 24.29 9.87 -4.41
N GLN A 3 24.20 10.42 -3.19
CA GLN A 3 24.23 9.63 -1.95
C GLN A 3 23.08 8.60 -1.84
N LYS A 4 21.86 8.99 -2.24
CA LYS A 4 20.68 8.10 -2.24
C LYS A 4 20.89 6.93 -3.21
N PHE A 5 21.43 7.20 -4.40
CA PHE A 5 21.80 6.14 -5.35
C PHE A 5 22.78 5.16 -4.71
N GLY A 6 23.87 5.66 -4.11
CA GLY A 6 24.86 4.79 -3.47
C GLY A 6 24.28 3.91 -2.36
N ILE A 7 23.34 4.43 -1.55
CA ILE A 7 22.66 3.65 -0.51
C ILE A 7 21.80 2.54 -1.14
N VAL A 8 20.97 2.89 -2.12
CA VAL A 8 20.08 1.92 -2.77
C VAL A 8 20.87 0.86 -3.53
N LEU A 9 21.90 1.22 -4.30
CA LEU A 9 22.73 0.26 -5.02
C LEU A 9 23.42 -0.73 -4.07
N ARG A 10 23.89 -0.25 -2.91
CA ARG A 10 24.46 -1.11 -1.85
C ARG A 10 23.42 -1.99 -1.17
N PHE A 11 22.18 -1.52 -1.03
CA PHE A 11 21.07 -2.31 -0.51
C PHE A 11 20.71 -3.44 -1.48
N MET A 12 20.61 -3.13 -2.78
CA MET A 12 20.25 -4.07 -3.84
C MET A 12 21.27 -5.21 -4.00
N LYS A 13 22.57 -4.94 -3.75
CA LYS A 13 23.68 -5.92 -3.91
C LYS A 13 23.65 -6.68 -5.25
N MET A 14 23.14 -6.03 -6.29
CA MET A 14 22.90 -6.62 -7.60
C MET A 14 23.74 -5.88 -8.64
N PRO A 15 24.43 -6.60 -9.56
CA PRO A 15 25.12 -5.97 -10.68
C PRO A 15 24.16 -5.10 -11.53
N ILE A 16 24.64 -3.95 -12.00
CA ILE A 16 23.82 -3.01 -12.79
C ILE A 16 23.27 -3.67 -14.05
N GLU A 17 24.05 -4.49 -14.74
CA GLU A 17 23.60 -5.27 -15.90
C GLU A 17 22.48 -6.25 -15.53
N GLU A 18 22.61 -6.93 -14.40
CA GLU A 18 21.58 -7.86 -13.95
C GLU A 18 20.29 -7.11 -13.61
N MET A 19 20.39 -5.95 -12.97
CA MET A 19 19.25 -5.09 -12.67
C MET A 19 18.56 -4.60 -13.95
N LYS A 20 19.33 -4.18 -14.95
CA LYS A 20 18.82 -3.78 -16.27
C LYS A 20 18.04 -4.92 -16.93
N GLN A 21 18.60 -6.14 -16.92
CA GLN A 21 17.91 -7.30 -17.48
C GLN A 21 16.64 -7.65 -16.68
N ALA A 22 16.68 -7.58 -15.35
CA ALA A 22 15.50 -7.81 -14.51
C ALA A 22 14.39 -6.80 -14.82
N ILE A 23 14.71 -5.52 -15.02
CA ILE A 23 13.75 -4.48 -15.41
C ILE A 23 13.17 -4.74 -16.81
N LEU A 24 14.01 -5.14 -17.77
CA LEU A 24 13.57 -5.44 -19.13
C LEU A 24 12.63 -6.65 -19.17
N ALA A 25 12.94 -7.69 -18.39
CA ALA A 25 12.16 -8.91 -18.27
C ALA A 25 10.96 -8.79 -17.30
N MET A 26 10.89 -7.72 -16.49
CA MET A 26 9.95 -7.60 -15.37
C MET A 26 10.01 -8.83 -14.44
N ASP A 27 11.23 -9.27 -14.15
CA ASP A 27 11.50 -10.49 -13.38
C ASP A 27 11.31 -10.25 -11.87
N GLN A 28 10.15 -10.68 -11.37
CA GLN A 28 9.77 -10.52 -9.96
C GLN A 28 10.57 -11.43 -9.01
N SER A 29 11.29 -12.43 -9.52
CA SER A 29 12.16 -13.27 -8.69
C SER A 29 13.46 -12.55 -8.30
N LYS A 30 13.85 -11.53 -9.08
CA LYS A 30 15.03 -10.71 -8.85
C LYS A 30 14.70 -9.35 -8.25
N LEU A 31 13.58 -8.76 -8.65
CA LEU A 31 13.09 -7.48 -8.14
C LEU A 31 11.71 -7.69 -7.51
N ASP A 32 11.73 -7.94 -6.21
CA ASP A 32 10.52 -7.99 -5.40
C ASP A 32 9.88 -6.59 -5.24
N PRO A 33 8.67 -6.46 -4.67
CA PRO A 33 8.01 -5.16 -4.56
C PRO A 33 8.83 -4.10 -3.82
N GLU A 34 9.55 -4.46 -2.76
CA GLU A 34 10.37 -3.54 -1.98
C GLU A 34 11.60 -3.06 -2.78
N SER A 35 12.27 -3.99 -3.46
CA SER A 35 13.40 -3.71 -4.34
C SER A 35 12.98 -2.86 -5.54
N LEU A 36 11.80 -3.10 -6.09
CA LEU A 36 11.23 -2.32 -7.20
C LEU A 36 10.92 -0.88 -6.78
N GLU A 37 10.40 -0.67 -5.57
CA GLU A 37 10.22 0.67 -4.99
C GLU A 37 11.56 1.37 -4.75
N ALA A 38 12.57 0.63 -4.28
CA ALA A 38 13.92 1.17 -4.10
C ALA A 38 14.50 1.66 -5.44
N VAL A 39 14.36 0.88 -6.50
CA VAL A 39 14.75 1.25 -7.88
C VAL A 39 13.96 2.46 -8.38
N GLU A 40 12.64 2.50 -8.19
CA GLU A 40 11.80 3.66 -8.55
C GLU A 40 12.35 4.95 -7.91
N SER A 41 12.77 4.85 -6.65
CA SER A 41 13.26 5.98 -5.87
C SER A 41 14.58 6.59 -6.39
N ILE A 42 15.31 5.86 -7.24
CA ILE A 42 16.58 6.28 -7.84
C ILE A 42 16.52 6.33 -9.37
N LEU A 43 15.34 6.41 -9.97
CA LEU A 43 15.26 6.59 -11.41
C LEU A 43 15.98 7.87 -11.86
N PRO A 44 16.85 7.78 -12.89
CA PRO A 44 17.60 8.94 -13.37
C PRO A 44 16.67 10.01 -13.96
N THR A 45 16.90 11.29 -13.64
CA THR A 45 16.19 12.37 -14.36
C THR A 45 16.86 12.70 -15.68
N THR A 46 16.13 13.40 -16.55
CA THR A 46 16.66 13.85 -17.85
C THR A 46 17.95 14.63 -17.70
N GLU A 47 18.08 15.51 -16.69
CA GLU A 47 19.32 16.27 -16.48
C GLU A 47 20.49 15.38 -16.03
N GLU A 48 20.24 14.36 -15.21
CA GLU A 48 21.27 13.42 -14.76
C GLU A 48 21.77 12.56 -15.92
N VAL A 49 20.86 12.07 -16.76
CA VAL A 49 21.18 11.31 -17.96
C VAL A 49 22.03 12.16 -18.91
N GLN A 50 21.62 13.41 -19.18
CA GLN A 50 22.37 14.31 -20.06
C GLN A 50 23.79 14.58 -19.56
N LYS A 51 23.95 14.84 -18.25
CA LYS A 51 25.28 15.10 -17.65
C LYS A 51 26.21 13.91 -17.81
N VAL A 52 25.73 12.70 -17.50
CA VAL A 52 26.54 11.48 -17.61
C VAL A 52 26.85 11.15 -19.06
N GLN A 53 25.90 11.35 -19.97
CA GLN A 53 26.12 11.16 -21.41
C GLN A 53 27.14 12.14 -21.99
N GLN A 54 27.11 13.41 -21.56
CA GLN A 54 28.11 14.41 -21.96
C GLN A 54 29.51 14.03 -21.49
N GLU A 55 29.64 13.55 -20.26
CA GLU A 55 30.91 13.05 -19.72
C GLU A 55 31.41 11.83 -20.51
N ALA A 56 30.52 10.86 -20.75
CA ALA A 56 30.82 9.66 -21.53
C ALA A 56 31.13 9.95 -23.02
N ALA A 57 30.71 11.10 -23.56
CA ALA A 57 30.96 11.50 -24.94
C ALA A 57 32.30 12.23 -25.14
N LYS A 58 33.01 12.63 -24.07
CA LYS A 58 34.32 13.31 -24.17
C LYS A 58 35.38 12.44 -24.86
N PRO A 59 36.48 13.00 -25.37
CA PRO A 59 37.63 12.22 -25.84
C PRO A 59 38.22 11.36 -24.70
N GLU A 60 38.81 10.21 -25.04
CA GLU A 60 39.33 9.24 -24.05
C GLU A 60 40.38 9.83 -23.09
N GLY A 61 41.13 10.85 -23.53
CA GLY A 61 42.09 11.59 -22.68
C GLY A 61 41.48 12.63 -21.73
N GLU A 62 40.19 12.94 -21.87
CA GLU A 62 39.46 13.92 -21.05
C GLU A 62 38.32 13.29 -20.23
N ARG A 63 38.04 11.99 -20.45
CA ARG A 63 37.01 11.25 -19.72
C ARG A 63 37.46 10.96 -18.30
N ILE A 64 36.58 11.27 -17.35
CA ILE A 64 36.70 10.78 -15.98
C ILE A 64 36.12 9.36 -15.92
N VAL A 65 36.75 8.48 -15.12
CA VAL A 65 36.21 7.15 -14.82
C VAL A 65 34.86 7.33 -14.10
N LEU A 66 33.79 6.83 -14.71
CA LEU A 66 32.45 6.87 -14.13
C LEU A 66 32.41 6.01 -12.86
N ASP A 67 31.82 6.54 -11.80
CA ASP A 67 31.55 5.72 -10.61
C ASP A 67 30.31 4.82 -10.79
N ASP A 68 30.02 4.00 -9.78
CA ASP A 68 28.89 3.06 -9.82
C ASP A 68 27.54 3.78 -10.06
N VAL A 69 27.38 5.01 -9.55
CA VAL A 69 26.14 5.78 -9.71
C VAL A 69 26.02 6.29 -11.14
N GLU A 70 27.10 6.81 -11.69
CA GLU A 70 27.14 7.31 -13.07
C GLU A 70 26.99 6.16 -14.06
N THR A 71 27.63 5.01 -13.80
CA THR A 71 27.46 3.78 -14.58
C THR A 71 26.00 3.31 -14.53
N PHE A 72 25.37 3.32 -13.35
CA PHE A 72 23.96 2.98 -13.20
C PHE A 72 23.07 3.90 -14.04
N VAL A 73 23.26 5.21 -13.94
CA VAL A 73 22.49 6.21 -14.70
C VAL A 73 22.64 5.96 -16.21
N LEU A 74 23.87 5.74 -16.68
CA LEU A 74 24.16 5.50 -18.09
C LEU A 74 23.45 4.23 -18.59
N GLU A 75 23.66 3.09 -17.91
CA GLU A 75 23.15 1.80 -18.34
C GLU A 75 21.63 1.70 -18.30
N ILE A 76 21.02 2.15 -17.20
CA ILE A 76 19.57 2.07 -17.02
C ILE A 76 18.84 3.06 -17.93
N SER A 77 19.45 4.20 -18.28
CA SER A 77 18.87 5.17 -19.22
C SER A 77 18.68 4.62 -20.64
N THR A 78 19.38 3.54 -21.00
CA THR A 78 19.21 2.87 -22.30
C THR A 78 17.86 2.17 -22.43
N ILE A 79 17.17 1.92 -21.31
CA ILE A 79 15.84 1.30 -21.29
C ILE A 79 14.80 2.30 -21.81
N LYS A 80 14.19 1.96 -22.95
CA LYS A 80 13.09 2.76 -23.52
C LYS A 80 11.93 2.88 -22.54
N LEU A 81 11.46 4.12 -22.35
CA LEU A 81 10.33 4.46 -21.49
C LEU A 81 10.48 3.96 -20.04
N LEU A 82 11.72 3.94 -19.52
CA LEU A 82 12.07 3.43 -18.18
C LEU A 82 11.06 3.79 -17.08
N HIS A 83 10.77 5.08 -16.88
CA HIS A 83 9.84 5.52 -15.84
C HIS A 83 8.44 4.91 -16.00
N LYS A 84 7.91 4.91 -17.22
CA LYS A 84 6.59 4.32 -17.50
C LYS A 84 6.61 2.81 -17.28
N ARG A 85 7.70 2.14 -17.67
CA ARG A 85 7.86 0.69 -17.46
C ARG A 85 7.82 0.33 -15.97
N ILE A 86 8.58 1.03 -15.13
CA ILE A 86 8.58 0.81 -13.68
C ILE A 86 7.20 1.10 -13.08
N GLN A 87 6.57 2.22 -13.47
CA GLN A 87 5.21 2.56 -13.01
C GLN A 87 4.18 1.49 -13.40
N CYS A 88 4.20 1.02 -14.65
CA CYS A 88 3.32 -0.06 -15.11
C CYS A 88 3.60 -1.36 -14.36
N TRP A 89 4.87 -1.71 -14.15
CA TRP A 89 5.23 -2.92 -13.43
C TRP A 89 4.73 -2.89 -11.98
N MET A 90 4.97 -1.78 -11.27
CA MET A 90 4.45 -1.56 -9.91
C MET A 90 2.92 -1.61 -9.85
N PHE A 91 2.24 -1.08 -10.87
CA PHE A 91 0.79 -1.19 -10.95
C PHE A 91 0.36 -2.65 -11.08
N CYS A 92 0.97 -3.41 -12.01
CA CYS A 92 0.65 -4.82 -12.22
C CYS A 92 0.88 -5.67 -10.97
N THR A 93 1.94 -5.41 -10.20
CA THR A 93 2.22 -6.15 -8.96
C THR A 93 1.23 -5.83 -7.84
N ARG A 94 0.72 -4.61 -7.78
CA ARG A 94 -0.22 -4.16 -6.73
C ARG A 94 -1.69 -4.41 -7.07
N PHE A 95 -2.04 -4.49 -8.35
CA PHE A 95 -3.44 -4.54 -8.80
C PHE A 95 -4.18 -5.78 -8.27
N GLY A 96 -3.64 -6.98 -8.50
CA GLY A 96 -4.26 -8.23 -8.04
C GLY A 96 -4.46 -8.28 -6.51
N PRO A 97 -3.41 -8.05 -5.70
CA PRO A 97 -3.55 -7.96 -4.25
C PRO A 97 -4.54 -6.88 -3.80
N GLY A 98 -4.57 -5.73 -4.48
CA GLY A 98 -5.52 -4.66 -4.22
C GLY A 98 -6.98 -5.09 -4.43
N CYS A 99 -7.27 -5.75 -5.56
CA CYS A 99 -8.60 -6.30 -5.83
C CYS A 99 -9.02 -7.33 -4.78
N ASN A 100 -8.14 -8.27 -4.45
CA ASN A 100 -8.41 -9.33 -3.47
C ASN A 100 -8.70 -8.74 -2.07
N SER A 101 -7.96 -7.70 -1.66
CA SER A 101 -8.18 -7.02 -0.39
C SER A 101 -9.57 -6.38 -0.32
N VAL A 102 -9.98 -5.69 -1.39
CA VAL A 102 -11.31 -5.08 -1.47
C VAL A 102 -12.42 -6.15 -1.44
N GLU A 103 -12.25 -7.25 -2.18
CA GLU A 103 -13.19 -8.36 -2.20
C GLU A 103 -13.34 -9.00 -0.80
N GLN A 104 -12.24 -9.19 -0.08
CA GLN A 104 -12.25 -9.70 1.29
C GLN A 104 -12.97 -8.75 2.26
N MET A 105 -12.77 -7.44 2.12
CA MET A 105 -13.48 -6.44 2.94
C MET A 105 -14.99 -6.50 2.72
N ILE A 106 -15.43 -6.59 1.46
CA ILE A 106 -16.85 -6.69 1.11
C ILE A 106 -17.43 -7.98 1.67
N THR A 107 -16.77 -9.11 1.43
CA THR A 107 -17.19 -10.43 1.91
C THR A 107 -17.33 -10.44 3.43
N THR A 108 -16.34 -9.88 4.15
CA THR A 108 -16.37 -9.78 5.61
C THR A 108 -17.55 -8.94 6.10
N LEU A 109 -17.82 -7.82 5.44
CA LEU A 109 -18.94 -6.95 5.76
C LEU A 109 -20.28 -7.65 5.52
N GLU A 110 -20.45 -8.33 4.39
CA GLU A 110 -21.66 -9.08 4.05
C GLU A 110 -21.93 -10.19 5.07
N ILE A 111 -20.90 -10.99 5.40
CA ILE A 111 -20.99 -12.03 6.42
C ILE A 111 -21.38 -11.42 7.77
N GLY A 112 -20.75 -10.32 8.18
CA GLY A 112 -21.06 -9.63 9.43
C GLY A 112 -22.51 -9.14 9.49
N ILE A 113 -22.99 -8.49 8.41
CA ILE A 113 -24.37 -8.01 8.30
C ILE A 113 -25.36 -9.18 8.35
N MET A 114 -25.12 -10.27 7.60
CA MET A 114 -26.00 -11.42 7.58
C MET A 114 -26.03 -12.14 8.92
N THR A 115 -24.88 -12.29 9.55
CA THR A 115 -24.76 -12.87 10.90
C THR A 115 -25.61 -12.07 11.89
N LEU A 116 -25.49 -10.75 11.90
CA LEU A 116 -26.31 -9.88 12.77
C LEU A 116 -27.80 -9.98 12.45
N LYS A 117 -28.19 -9.89 11.16
CA LYS A 117 -29.59 -9.93 10.73
C LYS A 117 -30.29 -11.26 11.04
N THR A 118 -29.55 -12.35 11.03
CA THR A 118 -30.10 -13.70 11.28
C THR A 118 -29.98 -14.13 12.75
N CYS A 119 -29.20 -13.41 13.56
CA CYS A 119 -28.98 -13.77 14.97
C CYS A 119 -30.22 -13.45 15.82
N ARG A 120 -31.11 -14.44 15.95
CA ARG A 120 -32.33 -14.32 16.78
C ARG A 120 -32.02 -13.94 18.24
N LYS A 121 -30.96 -14.52 18.81
CA LYS A 121 -30.56 -14.25 20.20
C LYS A 121 -30.17 -12.78 20.41
N PHE A 122 -29.50 -12.18 19.42
CA PHE A 122 -29.14 -10.77 19.48
C PHE A 122 -30.39 -9.88 19.57
N PHE A 123 -31.38 -10.10 18.70
CA PHE A 123 -32.65 -9.37 18.75
C PHE A 123 -33.44 -9.62 20.05
N GLN A 124 -33.40 -10.83 20.61
CA GLN A 124 -34.01 -11.12 21.91
C GLN A 124 -33.38 -10.29 23.02
N VAL A 125 -32.04 -10.18 23.06
CA VAL A 125 -31.33 -9.34 24.03
C VAL A 125 -31.72 -7.87 23.87
N LEU A 126 -31.78 -7.35 22.63
CA LEU A 126 -32.24 -5.98 22.38
C LEU A 126 -33.68 -5.76 22.87
N GLY A 127 -34.57 -6.74 22.68
CA GLY A 127 -35.94 -6.70 23.18
C GLY A 127 -36.02 -6.66 24.72
N VAL A 128 -35.19 -7.44 25.40
CA VAL A 128 -35.09 -7.41 26.88
C VAL A 128 -34.59 -6.05 27.35
N ILE A 129 -33.54 -5.51 26.73
CA ILE A 129 -33.01 -4.17 27.06
C ILE A 129 -34.10 -3.11 26.88
N LEU A 130 -34.85 -3.15 25.77
CA LEU A 130 -35.96 -2.23 25.53
C LEU A 130 -37.04 -2.36 26.60
N HIS A 131 -37.42 -3.58 26.97
CA HIS A 131 -38.43 -3.84 27.98
C HIS A 131 -38.03 -3.31 29.36
N VAL A 132 -36.80 -3.61 29.80
CA VAL A 132 -36.25 -3.11 31.06
C VAL A 132 -36.14 -1.59 31.05
N GLY A 133 -35.59 -1.01 29.97
CA GLY A 133 -35.50 0.44 29.82
C GLY A 133 -36.85 1.14 29.87
N ASN A 134 -37.88 0.55 29.23
CA ASN A 134 -39.25 1.07 29.31
C ASN A 134 -39.80 1.01 30.74
N ILE A 135 -39.56 -0.06 31.49
CA ILE A 135 -39.97 -0.17 32.91
C ILE A 135 -39.30 0.92 33.75
N LEU A 136 -37.98 1.07 33.64
CA LEU A 136 -37.20 2.01 34.44
C LEU A 136 -37.56 3.47 34.14
N ASN A 137 -37.96 3.77 32.91
CA ASN A 137 -38.33 5.12 32.48
C ASN A 137 -39.84 5.42 32.58
N LYS A 138 -40.64 4.49 33.15
CA LYS A 138 -42.08 4.72 33.37
C LYS A 138 -42.29 5.99 34.21
N GLY A 139 -43.02 6.96 33.65
CA GLY A 139 -43.36 8.22 34.30
C GLY A 139 -42.55 9.43 33.85
N SER A 140 -41.38 9.23 33.22
CA SER A 140 -40.52 10.31 32.72
C SER A 140 -40.66 10.54 31.22
N THR A 141 -41.01 9.49 30.47
CA THR A 141 -41.15 9.53 28.99
C THR A 141 -42.23 8.53 28.53
N ARG A 142 -42.69 8.69 27.28
CA ARG A 142 -43.59 7.72 26.63
C ARG A 142 -42.83 6.41 26.38
N GLU A 143 -43.56 5.28 26.33
CA GLU A 143 -42.97 3.97 26.00
C GLU A 143 -42.25 4.01 24.64
N ALA A 144 -40.98 3.65 24.64
CA ALA A 144 -40.16 3.62 23.44
C ALA A 144 -40.45 2.35 22.63
N GLN A 145 -40.48 2.50 21.30
CA GLN A 145 -40.61 1.38 20.34
C GLN A 145 -39.24 0.82 19.90
N GLY A 146 -38.15 1.46 20.32
CA GLY A 146 -36.78 1.10 19.98
C GLY A 146 -35.79 2.12 20.57
N PHE A 147 -34.50 1.82 20.44
CA PHE A 147 -33.40 2.70 20.86
C PHE A 147 -32.29 2.66 19.81
N ARG A 148 -31.38 3.64 19.82
CA ARG A 148 -30.29 3.66 18.84
C ARG A 148 -29.19 2.72 19.31
N MET A 149 -28.59 1.98 18.37
CA MET A 149 -27.51 1.04 18.70
C MET A 149 -26.32 1.69 19.41
N VAL A 150 -26.07 2.98 19.16
CA VAL A 150 -25.04 3.78 19.84
C VAL A 150 -25.30 3.98 21.33
N ASP A 151 -26.53 3.75 21.80
CA ASP A 151 -26.91 3.89 23.21
C ASP A 151 -26.63 2.60 24.02
N LEU A 152 -26.31 1.47 23.37
CA LEU A 152 -26.02 0.18 24.04
C LEU A 152 -24.87 0.23 25.07
N PRO A 153 -23.74 0.92 24.82
CA PRO A 153 -22.66 1.01 25.80
C PRO A 153 -23.11 1.64 27.13
N ASN A 154 -24.10 2.54 27.10
CA ASN A 154 -24.62 3.20 28.29
C ASN A 154 -25.33 2.21 29.23
N VAL A 155 -25.88 1.11 28.70
CA VAL A 155 -26.51 0.06 29.51
C VAL A 155 -25.50 -0.61 30.44
N VAL A 156 -24.24 -0.74 30.02
CA VAL A 156 -23.16 -1.33 30.82
C VAL A 156 -22.75 -0.41 31.98
N SER A 157 -22.97 0.90 31.84
CA SER A 157 -22.63 1.89 32.88
C SER A 157 -23.63 1.94 34.03
N LEU A 158 -24.76 1.24 33.92
CA LEU A 158 -25.76 1.15 34.99
C LEU A 158 -25.27 0.19 36.08
N THR A 159 -24.91 0.74 37.24
CA THR A 159 -24.51 -0.03 38.43
C THR A 159 -25.73 -0.40 39.28
N SER A 160 -25.78 -1.63 39.80
CA SER A 160 -26.78 -2.00 40.82
C SER A 160 -26.52 -1.18 42.10
N THR A 161 -27.60 -0.66 42.70
CA THR A 161 -27.56 -0.04 44.05
C THR A 161 -27.53 -1.12 45.12
#